data_AF-A0AAW8KTB9-F1
#
_entry.id   AF-A0AAW8KTB9-F1
#
_cell.length_a   1.000
_cell.length_b   1.000
_cell.length_c   1.000
_cell.angle_alpha   90.00
_cell.angle_beta   90.00
_cell.angle_gamma   90.00
#
_symmetry.space_group_name_H-M   'P 1'
#
loop_
_entity.id
_entity.type
_entity.pdbx_description
1 polymer ?
#
loop_
_entity_poly.entity_id
_entity_poly.type
_entity_poly.pdbx_seq_one_letter_code
_entity_poly.pdbx_strand_id
1 'polypeptide(L)'
;MFKFFCFASVFLLCSCSSTPVALYSDPNINSSEIVTITNKCDATCKNTIKQQLGADSHYQMSEGLLLEVNGKQGTWQVRNGKAFNSSTHGGLIVKVKEGKTELVIDHNSQLVIGKPERISVDLVGGHTYVVGRMRVERIRMAYYEWFPVVFDATENKLIYGNPKQDSSKQ
;
A
#
# COMPACT_ATOMS: atom_id res chain seq x y z
N MET A 1 -25.80 34.97 -39.12
CA MET A 1 -25.37 34.96 -37.70
C MET A 1 -24.82 33.58 -37.38
N PHE A 2 -23.66 33.55 -36.73
CA PHE A 2 -22.75 32.41 -36.67
C PHE A 2 -23.18 31.30 -35.70
N LYS A 3 -22.73 30.09 -36.05
CA LYS A 3 -23.04 28.76 -35.51
C LYS A 3 -22.79 28.60 -34.00
N PHE A 4 -23.68 27.86 -33.34
CA PHE A 4 -23.48 27.26 -32.02
C PHE A 4 -22.27 26.30 -32.07
N PHE A 5 -21.25 26.58 -31.26
CA PHE A 5 -20.13 25.67 -31.03
C PHE A 5 -20.46 24.72 -29.87
N CYS A 6 -20.50 23.43 -30.17
CA CYS A 6 -20.48 22.35 -29.18
C CYS A 6 -19.12 22.36 -28.46
N PHE A 7 -19.10 22.75 -27.18
CA PHE A 7 -17.99 22.43 -26.28
C PHE A 7 -18.26 21.08 -25.62
N ALA A 8 -17.92 20.01 -26.32
CA ALA A 8 -17.74 18.69 -25.71
C ALA A 8 -16.35 18.69 -25.03
N SER A 9 -16.30 19.10 -23.78
CA SER A 9 -15.12 18.93 -22.93
C SER A 9 -14.93 17.44 -22.64
N VAL A 10 -14.24 16.75 -23.53
CA VAL A 10 -13.74 15.39 -23.29
C VAL A 10 -12.69 15.48 -22.18
N PHE A 11 -13.13 15.29 -20.94
CA PHE A 11 -12.25 14.96 -19.82
C PHE A 11 -11.67 13.57 -20.11
N LEU A 12 -10.53 13.54 -20.82
CA LEU A 12 -9.62 12.41 -20.79
C LEU A 12 -9.13 12.28 -19.35
N LEU A 13 -9.77 11.40 -18.59
CA LEU A 13 -9.25 10.87 -17.34
C LEU A 13 -7.97 10.09 -17.68
N CYS A 14 -6.86 10.80 -17.83
CA CYS A 14 -5.54 10.22 -17.84
C CYS A 14 -5.34 9.56 -16.48
N SER A 15 -5.72 8.28 -16.40
CA SER A 15 -5.34 7.40 -15.32
C SER A 15 -3.82 7.38 -15.34
N CYS A 16 -3.17 8.08 -14.40
CA CYS A 16 -1.73 7.97 -14.18
C CYS A 16 -1.42 6.51 -13.83
N SER A 17 -1.12 5.72 -14.86
CA SER A 17 -0.68 4.34 -14.71
C SER A 17 0.77 4.38 -14.27
N SER A 18 1.03 3.98 -13.02
CA SER A 18 2.37 3.72 -12.53
C SER A 18 3.01 2.62 -13.38
N THR A 19 4.17 2.88 -13.97
CA THR A 19 4.94 1.86 -14.70
C THR A 19 5.35 0.74 -13.73
N PRO A 20 5.00 -0.53 -14.01
CA PRO A 20 5.38 -1.64 -13.15
C PRO A 20 6.89 -1.75 -12.98
N VAL A 21 7.35 -2.00 -11.74
CA VAL A 21 8.76 -2.24 -11.42
C VAL A 21 8.96 -3.72 -11.14
N ALA A 22 9.69 -4.43 -12.00
CA ALA A 22 10.07 -5.82 -11.77
C ALA A 22 11.36 -5.89 -10.94
N LEU A 23 11.35 -6.62 -9.83
CA LEU A 23 12.48 -6.77 -8.91
C LEU A 23 13.10 -8.17 -8.90
N TYR A 24 12.73 -9.02 -9.86
CA TYR A 24 13.36 -10.31 -10.14
C TYR A 24 14.32 -10.19 -11.34
N SER A 25 15.34 -11.06 -11.37
CA SER A 25 16.37 -11.03 -12.42
C SER A 25 16.11 -11.98 -13.59
N ASP A 26 15.24 -12.97 -13.41
CA ASP A 26 14.93 -13.97 -14.43
C ASP A 26 13.90 -13.41 -15.44
N PRO A 27 14.27 -13.18 -16.70
CA PRO A 27 13.35 -12.68 -17.72
C PRO A 27 12.30 -13.71 -18.16
N ASN A 28 12.53 -15.01 -17.87
CA ASN A 28 11.66 -16.11 -18.27
C ASN A 28 10.87 -16.70 -17.09
N ILE A 29 10.84 -15.99 -15.96
CA ILE A 29 10.08 -16.41 -14.79
C ILE A 29 8.63 -16.72 -15.17
N ASN A 30 8.11 -17.85 -14.69
CA ASN A 30 6.73 -18.22 -14.93
C ASN A 30 5.81 -17.18 -14.27
N SER A 31 4.76 -16.75 -14.97
CA SER A 31 3.79 -15.79 -14.42
C SER A 31 3.13 -16.27 -13.13
N SER A 32 3.01 -17.59 -12.93
CA SER A 32 2.51 -18.17 -11.68
C SER A 32 3.46 -17.99 -10.50
N GLU A 33 4.74 -17.70 -10.71
CA GLU A 33 5.72 -17.40 -9.65
C GLU A 33 5.82 -15.90 -9.37
N ILE A 34 5.14 -15.06 -10.16
CA ILE A 34 5.19 -13.60 -10.02
C ILE A 34 4.11 -13.14 -9.04
N VAL A 35 4.54 -12.41 -8.02
CA VAL A 35 3.67 -11.70 -7.09
C VAL A 35 3.56 -10.25 -7.51
N THR A 36 2.35 -9.69 -7.44
CA THR A 36 2.13 -8.24 -7.62
C THR A 36 1.91 -7.58 -6.27
N ILE A 37 2.66 -6.52 -5.97
CA ILE A 37 2.47 -5.65 -4.82
C ILE A 37 1.97 -4.30 -5.33
N THR A 38 0.84 -3.84 -4.78
CA THR A 38 0.23 -2.55 -5.11
C THR A 38 -0.19 -1.81 -3.86
N ASN A 39 -0.47 -0.51 -3.97
CA ASN A 39 -1.09 0.28 -2.91
C ASN A 39 -2.54 0.66 -3.25
N LYS A 40 -3.03 0.26 -4.44
CA LYS A 40 -4.40 0.54 -4.87
C LYS A 40 -5.37 -0.36 -4.11
N CYS A 41 -6.32 0.27 -3.43
CA CYS A 41 -7.34 -0.41 -2.63
C CYS A 41 -8.62 0.42 -2.69
N ASP A 42 -9.63 -0.12 -3.38
CA ASP A 42 -10.94 0.51 -3.52
C ASP A 42 -11.74 0.46 -2.20
N ALA A 43 -12.99 0.94 -2.23
CA ALA A 43 -13.83 0.95 -1.04
C ALA A 43 -14.10 -0.46 -0.50
N THR A 44 -14.30 -1.45 -1.38
CA THR A 44 -14.54 -2.84 -1.01
C THR A 44 -13.32 -3.43 -0.31
N CYS A 45 -12.14 -3.31 -0.91
CA CYS A 45 -10.86 -3.71 -0.33
C CYS A 45 -10.63 -3.08 1.05
N LYS A 46 -10.84 -1.76 1.17
CA LYS A 46 -10.69 -1.03 2.45
C LYS A 46 -11.65 -1.56 3.53
N ASN A 47 -12.89 -1.84 3.17
CA ASN A 47 -13.90 -2.34 4.10
C ASN A 47 -13.58 -3.76 4.57
N THR A 48 -13.15 -4.65 3.68
CA THR A 48 -12.73 -6.01 4.04
C THR A 48 -11.56 -5.99 5.01
N ILE A 49 -10.54 -5.16 4.75
CA ILE A 49 -9.40 -4.98 5.65
C ILE A 49 -9.84 -4.49 7.02
N LYS A 50 -10.68 -3.45 7.08
CA LYS A 50 -11.21 -2.92 8.35
C LYS A 50 -12.01 -3.97 9.12
N GLN A 51 -12.85 -4.74 8.44
CA GLN A 51 -13.64 -5.80 9.06
C GLN A 51 -12.73 -6.87 9.70
N GLN A 52 -11.71 -7.33 8.98
CA GLN A 52 -10.78 -8.34 9.51
C GLN A 52 -9.90 -7.82 10.65
N LEU A 53 -9.61 -6.52 10.67
CA LEU A 53 -8.93 -5.86 11.78
C LEU A 53 -9.82 -5.62 13.01
N GLY A 54 -11.14 -5.83 12.91
CA GLY A 54 -12.08 -5.38 13.93
C GLY A 54 -12.09 -3.86 14.12
N ALA A 55 -11.79 -3.13 13.04
CA ALA A 55 -11.64 -1.68 13.04
C ALA A 55 -13.01 -0.97 13.08
N ASP A 56 -13.14 0.01 13.98
CA ASP A 56 -14.33 0.84 14.14
C ASP A 56 -14.18 2.21 13.42
N SER A 57 -15.03 3.18 13.78
CA SER A 57 -15.02 4.53 13.21
C SER A 57 -13.73 5.33 13.46
N HIS A 58 -12.92 4.96 14.45
CA HIS A 58 -11.65 5.62 14.74
C HIS A 58 -10.54 5.27 13.74
N TYR A 59 -10.77 4.25 12.91
CA TYR A 59 -9.80 3.73 11.96
C TYR A 59 -9.96 4.33 10.57
N GLN A 60 -8.86 4.84 10.02
CA GLN A 60 -8.80 5.37 8.67
C GLN A 60 -7.67 4.72 7.88
N MET A 61 -8.01 4.09 6.76
CA MET A 61 -7.03 3.46 5.88
C MET A 61 -6.61 4.44 4.78
N SER A 62 -5.32 4.47 4.48
CA SER A 62 -4.74 5.19 3.35
C SER A 62 -3.78 4.27 2.60
N GLU A 63 -3.44 4.65 1.37
CA GLU A 63 -2.42 3.96 0.58
C GLU A 63 -1.07 3.99 1.31
N GLY A 64 -0.34 2.87 1.24
CA GLY A 64 0.99 2.72 1.82
C GLY A 64 2.09 3.32 0.94
N LEU A 65 3.21 3.67 1.56
CA LEU A 65 4.45 4.03 0.88
C LEU A 65 5.46 2.89 1.06
N LEU A 66 5.74 2.17 -0.02
CA LEU A 66 6.68 1.06 0.01
C LEU A 66 8.09 1.60 -0.25
N LEU A 67 8.96 1.52 0.75
CA LEU A 67 10.34 1.99 0.68
C LEU A 67 11.26 0.93 0.07
N GLU A 68 11.20 -0.28 0.63
CA GLU A 68 12.12 -1.37 0.27
C GLU A 68 11.39 -2.69 0.05
N VAL A 69 11.93 -3.49 -0.87
CA VAL A 69 11.55 -4.89 -1.05
C VAL A 69 12.82 -5.72 -1.21
N ASN A 70 13.06 -6.66 -0.28
CA ASN A 70 14.28 -7.47 -0.21
C ASN A 70 15.57 -6.61 -0.30
N GLY A 71 15.60 -5.52 0.45
CA GLY A 71 16.71 -4.56 0.48
C GLY A 71 16.85 -3.65 -0.75
N LYS A 72 16.05 -3.85 -1.81
CA LYS A 72 16.00 -2.93 -2.95
C LYS A 72 15.09 -1.75 -2.63
N GLN A 73 15.64 -0.54 -2.67
CA GLN A 73 14.89 0.68 -2.42
C GLN A 73 14.23 1.21 -3.70
N GLY A 74 13.15 1.98 -3.53
CA GLY A 74 12.59 2.77 -4.62
C GLY A 74 13.47 3.98 -5.00
N THR A 75 12.93 4.86 -5.84
CA THR A 75 13.66 6.02 -6.36
C THR A 75 13.05 7.36 -5.94
N TRP A 76 11.79 7.37 -5.50
CA TRP A 76 11.08 8.60 -5.10
C TRP A 76 11.50 9.05 -3.72
N GLN A 77 12.12 10.22 -3.62
CA GLN A 77 12.49 10.79 -2.33
C GLN A 77 11.24 11.12 -1.50
N VAL A 78 11.18 10.55 -0.30
CA VAL A 78 10.17 10.83 0.71
C VAL A 78 10.86 11.15 2.04
N ARG A 79 10.10 11.56 3.05
CA ARG A 79 10.65 11.98 4.34
C ARG A 79 11.60 10.96 4.96
N ASN A 80 11.25 9.68 4.90
CA ASN A 80 11.95 8.59 5.59
C ASN A 80 12.73 7.66 4.67
N GLY A 81 13.09 8.12 3.45
CA GLY A 81 13.90 7.32 2.52
C GLY A 81 13.47 7.48 1.07
N LYS A 82 13.65 6.42 0.28
CA LYS A 82 13.21 6.37 -1.11
C LYS A 82 12.11 5.33 -1.30
N ALA A 83 10.97 5.76 -1.80
CA ALA A 83 9.80 4.94 -2.04
C ALA A 83 9.70 4.52 -3.51
N PHE A 84 9.01 3.40 -3.76
CA PHE A 84 8.61 2.97 -5.11
C PHE A 84 7.44 3.81 -5.65
N ASN A 85 6.72 4.50 -4.76
CA ASN A 85 5.60 5.37 -5.09
C ASN A 85 5.70 6.73 -4.40
N SER A 86 5.17 7.77 -5.05
CA SER A 86 5.07 9.13 -4.47
C SER A 86 4.05 9.20 -3.33
N SER A 87 4.33 10.03 -2.33
CA SER A 87 3.48 10.27 -1.16
C SER A 87 2.19 11.03 -1.44
N THR A 88 2.09 11.71 -2.59
CA THR A 88 0.95 12.57 -2.93
C THR A 88 -0.05 11.87 -3.85
N HIS A 89 0.43 11.24 -4.93
CA HIS A 89 -0.41 10.65 -5.99
C HIS A 89 0.23 9.42 -6.65
N GLY A 90 1.15 8.73 -5.97
CA GLY A 90 1.88 7.62 -6.56
C GLY A 90 1.12 6.30 -6.50
N GLY A 91 0.64 5.82 -7.64
CA GLY A 91 0.29 4.41 -7.79
C GLY A 91 1.54 3.53 -7.63
N LEU A 92 1.38 2.38 -7.01
CA LEU A 92 2.42 1.37 -6.83
C LEU A 92 2.04 0.12 -7.61
N ILE A 93 2.96 -0.36 -8.46
CA ILE A 93 2.93 -1.72 -9.02
C ILE A 93 4.37 -2.24 -9.00
N VAL A 94 4.67 -3.09 -8.03
CA VAL A 94 5.96 -3.78 -7.92
C VAL A 94 5.72 -5.27 -8.15
N LYS A 95 6.55 -5.90 -8.96
CA LYS A 95 6.49 -7.33 -9.23
C LYS A 95 7.72 -8.02 -8.64
N VAL A 96 7.50 -9.06 -7.85
CA VAL A 96 8.56 -9.85 -7.22
C VAL A 96 8.37 -11.33 -7.50
N LYS A 97 9.43 -12.12 -7.29
CA LYS A 97 9.31 -13.57 -7.23
C LYS A 97 8.64 -13.94 -5.90
N GLU A 98 7.82 -14.99 -5.93
CA GLU A 98 7.19 -15.57 -4.74
C GLU A 98 8.19 -16.03 -3.66
N GLY A 99 7.65 -16.27 -2.47
CA GLY A 99 8.34 -16.71 -1.27
C GLY A 99 8.52 -15.61 -0.24
N LYS A 100 9.37 -15.92 0.75
CA LYS A 100 9.67 -15.02 1.86
C LYS A 100 10.25 -13.70 1.36
N THR A 101 9.48 -12.64 1.58
CA THR A 101 9.79 -11.28 1.11
C THR A 101 9.82 -10.33 2.30
N GLU A 102 10.86 -9.52 2.36
CA GLU A 102 10.98 -8.43 3.33
C GLU A 102 10.48 -7.13 2.72
N LEU A 103 9.59 -6.44 3.42
CA LEU A 103 9.02 -5.15 3.01
C LEU A 103 9.40 -4.10 4.05
N VAL A 104 9.72 -2.89 3.60
CA VAL A 104 9.82 -1.71 4.46
C VAL A 104 8.76 -0.71 4.06
N ILE A 105 7.82 -0.44 4.95
CA ILE A 105 6.66 0.42 4.66
C ILE A 105 6.74 1.66 5.54
N ASP A 106 6.67 2.84 4.93
CA ASP A 106 6.45 4.09 5.66
C ASP A 106 4.94 4.29 5.88
N HIS A 107 4.52 4.07 7.12
CA HIS A 107 3.13 4.20 7.54
C HIS A 107 2.84 5.58 8.16
N ASN A 108 3.82 6.46 8.25
CA ASN A 108 3.69 7.72 8.99
C ASN A 108 3.04 8.83 8.19
N SER A 109 2.45 9.79 8.89
CA SER A 109 2.01 11.05 8.30
C SER A 109 3.09 12.12 8.44
N GLN A 110 3.01 13.17 7.62
CA GLN A 110 3.96 14.30 7.64
C GLN A 110 4.10 14.95 9.04
N LEU A 111 3.11 14.79 9.91
CA LEU A 111 3.05 15.43 11.23
C LEU A 111 3.45 14.50 12.39
N VAL A 112 3.72 13.21 12.14
CA VAL A 112 4.09 12.23 13.16
C VAL A 112 5.50 11.70 12.88
N ILE A 113 6.39 11.79 13.88
CA ILE A 113 7.75 11.24 13.81
C ILE A 113 7.68 9.76 14.22
N GLY A 114 7.34 8.89 13.28
CA GLY A 114 7.50 7.45 13.42
C GLY A 114 8.59 6.93 12.48
N LYS A 115 9.12 5.76 12.79
CA LYS A 115 10.08 5.07 11.91
C LYS A 115 9.32 4.21 10.91
N PRO A 116 9.82 4.01 9.68
CA PRO A 116 9.32 2.97 8.80
C PRO A 116 9.40 1.60 9.46
N GLU A 117 8.50 0.70 9.07
CA GLU A 117 8.40 -0.63 9.65
C GLU A 117 8.88 -1.69 8.67
N ARG A 118 9.76 -2.58 9.15
CA ARG A 118 10.31 -3.71 8.39
C ARG A 118 9.56 -4.98 8.78
N ILE A 119 8.93 -5.62 7.80
CA ILE A 119 8.11 -6.82 7.99
C ILE A 119 8.56 -7.91 7.02
N SER A 120 8.47 -9.17 7.44
CA SER A 120 8.70 -10.32 6.57
C SER A 120 7.39 -11.07 6.38
N VAL A 121 6.99 -11.23 5.13
CA VAL A 121 5.75 -11.90 4.73
C VAL A 121 6.08 -12.98 3.71
N ASP A 122 5.33 -14.08 3.73
CA ASP A 122 5.45 -15.13 2.72
C ASP A 122 4.45 -14.84 1.60
N LEU A 123 4.95 -14.56 0.39
CA LEU A 123 4.13 -14.14 -0.73
C LEU A 123 3.93 -15.29 -1.71
N VAL A 124 2.68 -15.59 -2.03
CA VAL A 124 2.31 -16.66 -2.96
C VAL A 124 2.29 -16.15 -4.40
N GLY A 125 2.92 -16.88 -5.32
CA GLY A 125 2.95 -16.54 -6.74
C GLY A 125 1.55 -16.47 -7.37
N GLY A 126 1.39 -15.57 -8.35
CA GLY A 126 0.10 -15.28 -8.98
C GLY A 126 -0.83 -14.40 -8.15
N HIS A 127 -0.50 -14.11 -6.89
CA HIS A 127 -1.35 -13.29 -6.02
C HIS A 127 -1.04 -11.79 -6.15
N THR A 128 -2.02 -10.97 -5.76
CA THR A 128 -1.88 -9.52 -5.64
C THR A 128 -2.00 -9.11 -4.17
N TYR A 129 -0.99 -8.41 -3.66
CA TYR A 129 -0.94 -7.89 -2.31
C TYR A 129 -1.06 -6.38 -2.29
N VAL A 130 -1.92 -5.88 -1.42
CA VAL A 130 -2.13 -4.46 -1.15
C VAL A 130 -1.31 -4.06 0.06
N VAL A 131 -0.44 -3.06 -0.10
CA VAL A 131 0.24 -2.37 1.00
C VAL A 131 -0.50 -1.08 1.34
N GLY A 132 -0.91 -0.96 2.60
CA GLY A 132 -1.64 0.16 3.14
C GLY A 132 -0.99 0.70 4.40
N ARG A 133 -1.55 1.80 4.90
CA ARG A 133 -1.32 2.28 6.26
C ARG A 133 -2.65 2.56 6.92
N MET A 134 -2.76 2.19 8.19
CA MET A 134 -3.92 2.41 9.02
C MET A 134 -3.59 3.47 10.06
N ARG A 135 -4.46 4.48 10.15
CA ARG A 135 -4.46 5.46 11.25
C ARG A 135 -5.53 5.06 12.26
N VAL A 136 -5.20 5.08 13.54
CA VAL A 136 -6.15 4.91 14.64
C VAL A 136 -6.15 6.16 15.50
N GLU A 137 -7.32 6.77 15.65
CA GLU A 137 -7.51 7.85 16.62
C GLU A 137 -7.71 7.24 18.02
N ARG A 138 -6.71 7.32 18.92
CA ARG A 138 -6.89 6.86 20.32
C ARG A 138 -7.48 7.96 21.21
N ILE A 139 -7.08 9.21 20.95
CA ILE A 139 -7.63 10.38 21.64
C ILE A 139 -8.03 11.37 20.57
N ARG A 140 -9.32 11.72 20.56
CA ARG A 140 -9.92 12.57 19.54
C ARG A 140 -9.13 13.87 19.37
N MET A 141 -8.66 14.11 18.15
CA MET A 141 -7.84 15.28 17.78
C MET A 141 -6.52 15.48 18.54
N ALA A 142 -6.09 14.54 19.38
CA ALA A 142 -4.91 14.70 20.22
C ALA A 142 -3.84 13.63 19.98
N TYR A 143 -4.24 12.38 19.67
CA TYR A 143 -3.29 11.30 19.47
C TYR A 143 -3.76 10.28 18.43
N TYR A 144 -2.88 10.07 17.45
CA TYR A 144 -3.07 9.12 16.37
C TYR A 144 -1.90 8.14 16.33
N GLU A 145 -2.23 6.85 16.26
CA GLU A 145 -1.28 5.80 15.94
C GLU A 145 -1.37 5.44 14.46
N TRP A 146 -0.24 5.01 13.90
CA TRP A 146 -0.15 4.55 12.52
C TRP A 146 0.54 3.20 12.48
N PHE A 147 0.03 2.27 11.69
CA PHE A 147 0.69 0.98 11.43
C PHE A 147 0.49 0.55 9.98
N PRO A 148 1.40 -0.24 9.39
CA PRO A 148 1.28 -0.73 8.03
C PRO A 148 0.30 -1.90 7.96
N VAL A 149 -0.26 -2.11 6.77
CA VAL A 149 -1.15 -3.22 6.46
C VAL A 149 -0.65 -3.90 5.20
N VAL A 150 -0.67 -5.24 5.19
CA VAL A 150 -0.48 -6.07 4.00
C VAL A 150 -1.69 -6.98 3.88
N PHE A 151 -2.37 -6.91 2.73
CA PHE A 151 -3.59 -7.64 2.46
C PHE A 151 -3.44 -8.40 1.15
N ASP A 152 -3.69 -9.71 1.17
CA ASP A 152 -3.82 -10.52 -0.04
C ASP A 152 -5.19 -10.26 -0.66
N ALA A 153 -5.21 -9.53 -1.78
CA ALA A 153 -6.43 -9.21 -2.51
C ALA A 153 -6.96 -10.37 -3.34
N THR A 154 -6.12 -11.37 -3.65
CA THR A 154 -6.54 -12.59 -4.35
C THR A 154 -7.37 -13.46 -3.41
N GLU A 155 -6.89 -13.66 -2.18
CA GLU A 155 -7.55 -14.50 -1.17
C GLU A 155 -8.49 -13.70 -0.24
N ASN A 156 -8.59 -12.39 -0.42
CA ASN A 156 -9.28 -11.47 0.48
C ASN A 156 -8.86 -11.66 1.95
N LYS A 157 -7.56 -11.70 2.22
CA LYS A 157 -7.03 -12.05 3.55
C LYS A 157 -6.00 -11.04 4.05
N LEU A 158 -6.19 -10.57 5.28
CA LEU A 158 -5.19 -9.77 5.99
C LEU A 158 -4.00 -10.65 6.36
N ILE A 159 -2.82 -10.28 5.85
CA ILE A 159 -1.56 -11.00 6.10
C ILE A 159 -0.76 -10.30 7.18
N TYR A 160 -0.80 -8.97 7.19
CA TYR A 160 -0.19 -8.13 8.19
C TYR A 160 -1.08 -6.95 8.51
N GLY A 161 -1.19 -6.62 9.78
CA GLY A 161 -1.90 -5.44 10.27
C GLY A 161 -2.03 -5.57 11.76
N ASN A 162 -1.64 -4.54 12.50
CA ASN A 162 -1.54 -4.62 13.95
C ASN A 162 -2.65 -3.83 14.63
N PRO A 163 -3.77 -4.47 15.02
CA PRO A 163 -4.70 -3.83 15.93
C PRO A 163 -4.20 -3.82 17.39
N LYS A 164 -3.28 -4.70 17.82
CA LYS A 164 -2.65 -4.75 19.17
C LYS A 164 -1.36 -5.59 19.23
N GLN A 165 -0.25 -5.00 19.71
CA GLN A 165 0.55 -5.64 20.74
C GLN A 165 0.18 -4.95 22.06
N ASP A 166 -0.85 -5.47 22.71
CA ASP A 166 -1.13 -5.16 24.11
C ASP A 166 -0.87 -6.44 24.89
N SER A 167 0.41 -6.78 25.00
CA SER A 167 0.93 -7.83 25.88
C SER A 167 1.30 -7.26 27.26
N SER A 168 0.46 -6.36 27.78
CA SER A 168 0.55 -5.85 29.16
C SER A 168 -0.58 -6.42 30.04
N LYS A 169 -0.84 -7.71 29.90
CA LYS A 169 -1.50 -8.55 30.91
C LYS A 169 -0.84 -9.93 30.93
N GLN A 170 0.31 -10.01 31.59
CA GLN A 170 0.76 -11.17 32.35
C GLN A 170 1.32 -10.65 33.68
#